data_AF-A0A7W8JE72-F1
#
_entry.id   AF-A0A7W8JE72-F1
#
_cell.length_a   1.000
_cell.length_b   1.000
_cell.length_c   1.000
_cell.angle_alpha   90.00
_cell.angle_beta   90.00
_cell.angle_gamma   90.00
#
_symmetry.space_group_name_H-M   'P 1'
#
loop_
_entity.id
_entity.type
_entity.pdbx_description
1 polymer ?
#
loop_
_entity_poly.entity_id
_entity_poly.type
_entity_poly.pdbx_seq_one_letter_code
_entity_poly.pdbx_strand_id
1 'polypeptide(L)'
;MNGLFALPQLKDIRHLLPTRSGQSYKKTTLQQKTHIIIHHSLTKTGSAFAFANYHVSKGWPGIGYHFVIEQDGTIHFCNDLETISYHVGNHNSYCIGICLTGDFRTQQPTNEQKQSLKALYKTLVSILPNYKDVKGHNELKGYEWKQCPCFNYLEVLNEKENVTVQIKEEVKQYTVQQGDTLWAISQKTGVSVKTLLRLNPHINPRTLQPGQQIIIEKQVNKTEVKPPSQSANQPLKQQNPIEQLISKLPNKVLRYGDRGEDVRFLQQALNAINFKCGAEDGIFGQKTLDAVKRVNLMFSDGNKNGVYDEKTKNYIVSKLKEKIK
;
A
#
# COMPACT_ATOMS: atom_id res chain seq x y z
N MET A 1 24.13 0.77 -13.20
CA MET A 1 23.70 -0.11 -12.08
C MET A 1 23.69 0.57 -10.72
N ASN A 2 24.50 1.62 -10.46
CA ASN A 2 24.57 2.30 -9.15
C ASN A 2 23.22 2.80 -8.60
N GLY A 3 22.26 3.14 -9.45
CA GLY A 3 20.92 3.57 -8.99
C GLY A 3 20.07 2.46 -8.38
N LEU A 4 20.26 1.20 -8.77
CA LEU A 4 19.44 0.07 -8.25
C LEU A 4 19.78 -0.25 -6.79
N PHE A 5 21.07 -0.28 -6.47
CA PHE A 5 21.57 -0.53 -5.11
C PHE A 5 21.39 0.65 -4.15
N ALA A 6 20.95 1.81 -4.64
CA ALA A 6 20.58 2.94 -3.81
C ALA A 6 19.16 2.80 -3.20
N LEU A 7 18.37 1.82 -3.64
CA LEU A 7 17.06 1.54 -3.07
C LEU A 7 17.21 0.88 -1.68
N PRO A 8 16.75 1.51 -0.59
CA PRO A 8 16.97 0.98 0.76
C PRO A 8 16.21 -0.33 1.03
N GLN A 9 15.11 -0.59 0.33
CA GLN A 9 14.38 -1.86 0.45
C GLN A 9 15.02 -3.02 -0.34
N LEU A 10 16.04 -2.75 -1.16
CA LEU A 10 16.60 -3.75 -2.07
C LEU A 10 17.62 -4.66 -1.38
N LYS A 11 17.40 -5.96 -1.52
CA LYS A 11 18.33 -7.02 -1.09
C LYS A 11 18.76 -7.82 -2.31
N ASP A 12 20.06 -7.82 -2.59
CA ASP A 12 20.64 -8.67 -3.62
C ASP A 12 20.80 -10.09 -3.10
N ILE A 13 20.00 -11.00 -3.65
CA ILE A 13 19.97 -12.40 -3.25
C ILE A 13 20.21 -13.34 -4.43
N ARG A 14 20.65 -12.82 -5.59
CA ARG A 14 20.86 -13.62 -6.81
C ARG A 14 21.75 -14.84 -6.58
N HIS A 15 22.76 -14.69 -5.73
CA HIS A 15 23.74 -15.73 -5.40
C HIS A 15 23.29 -16.68 -4.29
N LEU A 16 22.18 -16.37 -3.61
CA LEU A 16 21.67 -17.12 -2.46
C LEU A 16 20.49 -18.01 -2.83
N LEU A 17 19.81 -17.72 -3.94
CA LEU A 17 18.61 -18.44 -4.34
C LEU A 17 18.92 -19.85 -4.84
N PRO A 18 18.02 -20.83 -4.58
CA PRO A 18 18.10 -22.16 -5.16
C PRO A 18 18.22 -22.12 -6.69
N THR A 19 19.16 -22.91 -7.20
CA THR A 19 19.37 -23.12 -8.65
C THR A 19 19.49 -24.61 -8.95
N ARG A 20 19.22 -24.98 -10.20
CA ARG A 20 19.37 -26.36 -10.66
C ARG A 20 20.78 -26.58 -11.18
N SER A 21 21.49 -27.52 -10.57
CA SER A 21 22.88 -27.85 -10.96
C SER A 21 22.98 -28.17 -12.45
N GLY A 22 24.02 -27.63 -13.10
CA GLY A 22 24.29 -27.81 -14.53
C GLY A 22 23.36 -27.05 -15.48
N GLN A 23 22.43 -26.23 -14.97
CA GLN A 23 21.54 -25.43 -15.81
C GLN A 23 21.73 -23.93 -15.58
N SER A 24 21.54 -23.15 -16.64
CA SER A 24 21.56 -21.70 -16.57
C SER A 24 20.51 -21.10 -17.50
N TYR A 25 20.06 -19.89 -17.16
CA TYR A 25 19.23 -19.11 -18.05
C TYR A 25 20.06 -18.54 -19.19
N LYS A 26 19.44 -18.45 -20.37
CA LYS A 26 19.99 -17.67 -21.48
C LYS A 26 20.10 -16.19 -21.09
N LYS A 27 21.02 -15.49 -21.73
CA LYS A 27 21.24 -14.05 -21.55
C LYS A 27 20.82 -13.27 -22.79
N THR A 28 20.49 -12.00 -22.58
CA THR A 28 20.24 -10.96 -23.57
C THR A 28 21.10 -9.74 -23.20
N THR A 29 20.89 -8.60 -23.83
CA THR A 29 21.55 -7.33 -23.48
C THR A 29 20.58 -6.40 -22.76
N LEU A 30 21.10 -5.47 -21.97
CA LEU A 30 20.26 -4.47 -21.31
C LEU A 30 19.52 -3.58 -22.33
N GLN A 31 20.10 -3.34 -23.51
CA GLN A 31 19.49 -2.60 -24.62
C GLN A 31 18.25 -3.29 -25.18
N GLN A 32 18.19 -4.62 -25.11
CA GLN A 32 17.04 -5.42 -25.55
C GLN A 32 15.92 -5.47 -24.50
N LYS A 33 16.19 -5.08 -23.24
CA LYS A 33 15.18 -5.00 -22.19
C LYS A 33 14.38 -3.72 -22.32
N THR A 34 13.24 -3.79 -22.99
CA THR A 34 12.40 -2.62 -23.27
C THR A 34 11.09 -2.60 -22.48
N HIS A 35 10.71 -3.69 -21.82
CA HIS A 35 9.43 -3.76 -21.08
C HIS A 35 9.62 -4.21 -19.63
N ILE A 36 8.76 -3.70 -18.75
CA ILE A 36 8.64 -4.16 -17.36
C ILE A 36 7.28 -4.82 -17.20
N ILE A 37 7.25 -6.07 -16.71
CA ILE A 37 6.02 -6.83 -16.55
C ILE A 37 5.73 -7.06 -15.07
N ILE A 38 4.53 -6.64 -14.64
CA ILE A 38 4.05 -6.75 -13.28
C ILE A 38 3.27 -8.05 -13.10
N HIS A 39 3.64 -8.80 -12.05
CA HIS A 39 3.03 -10.06 -11.67
C HIS A 39 2.57 -10.04 -10.21
N HIS A 40 1.67 -10.95 -9.88
CA HIS A 40 1.49 -11.42 -8.51
C HIS A 40 1.93 -12.89 -8.41
N SER A 41 2.15 -13.39 -7.19
CA SER A 41 2.59 -14.78 -7.00
C SER A 41 1.44 -15.79 -7.11
N LEU A 42 0.18 -15.35 -7.08
CA LEU A 42 -1.01 -16.20 -6.99
C LEU A 42 -1.03 -17.05 -5.70
N THR A 43 -0.31 -16.60 -4.68
CA THR A 43 -0.21 -17.24 -3.37
C THR A 43 -0.53 -16.21 -2.28
N LYS A 44 -1.30 -16.58 -1.25
CA LYS A 44 -1.69 -15.64 -0.17
C LYS A 44 -0.49 -15.10 0.60
N THR A 45 0.58 -15.89 0.69
CA THR A 45 1.87 -15.59 1.32
C THR A 45 2.99 -16.27 0.50
N GLY A 46 4.25 -15.98 0.80
CA GLY A 46 5.38 -16.59 0.12
C GLY A 46 6.64 -15.73 0.24
N SER A 47 7.73 -16.24 -0.32
CA SER A 47 9.02 -15.54 -0.37
C SER A 47 9.74 -15.82 -1.68
N ALA A 48 10.75 -15.00 -2.00
CA ALA A 48 11.59 -15.24 -3.17
C ALA A 48 12.23 -16.65 -3.15
N PHE A 49 12.66 -17.12 -1.97
CA PHE A 49 13.18 -18.48 -1.77
C PHE A 49 12.12 -19.56 -2.03
N ALA A 50 10.90 -19.38 -1.55
CA ALA A 50 9.82 -20.34 -1.78
C ALA A 50 9.48 -20.45 -3.28
N PHE A 51 9.44 -19.31 -3.98
CA PHE A 51 9.20 -19.27 -5.42
C PHE A 51 10.36 -19.88 -6.21
N ALA A 52 11.62 -19.61 -5.83
CA ALA A 52 12.79 -20.23 -6.44
C ALA A 52 12.77 -21.76 -6.31
N ASN A 53 12.51 -22.28 -5.10
CA ASN A 53 12.37 -23.72 -4.85
C ASN A 53 11.26 -24.35 -5.71
N TYR A 54 10.10 -23.69 -5.81
CA TYR A 54 9.01 -24.16 -6.67
C TYR A 54 9.43 -24.20 -8.15
N HIS A 55 10.08 -23.17 -8.67
CA HIS A 55 10.54 -23.17 -10.07
C HIS A 55 11.60 -24.25 -10.34
N VAL A 56 12.57 -24.43 -9.43
CA VAL A 56 13.58 -25.49 -9.53
C VAL A 56 12.93 -26.88 -9.49
N SER A 57 11.92 -27.11 -8.65
CA SER A 57 11.20 -28.39 -8.61
C SER A 57 10.36 -28.64 -9.86
N LYS A 58 9.92 -27.59 -10.57
CA LYS A 58 9.35 -27.65 -11.92
C LYS A 58 10.41 -27.86 -13.02
N GLY A 59 11.67 -27.95 -12.64
CA GLY A 59 12.79 -28.25 -13.50
C GLY A 59 13.46 -27.04 -14.15
N TRP A 60 13.14 -25.82 -13.71
CA TRP A 60 13.76 -24.61 -14.25
C TRP A 60 15.17 -24.39 -13.70
N PRO A 61 16.03 -23.61 -14.40
CA PRO A 61 17.38 -23.29 -13.91
C PRO A 61 17.41 -22.57 -12.55
N GLY A 62 16.36 -21.80 -12.21
CA GLY A 62 16.26 -21.05 -10.96
C GLY A 62 14.92 -20.32 -10.85
N ILE A 63 14.86 -19.21 -10.13
CA ILE A 63 13.64 -18.39 -10.05
C ILE A 63 13.25 -17.73 -11.38
N GLY A 64 11.96 -17.64 -11.67
CA GLY A 64 11.45 -17.08 -12.93
C GLY A 64 11.43 -15.54 -13.02
N TYR A 65 11.66 -14.81 -11.93
CA TYR A 65 11.51 -13.35 -11.86
C TYR A 65 12.85 -12.64 -11.69
N HIS A 66 12.92 -11.39 -12.13
CA HIS A 66 14.09 -10.53 -11.88
C HIS A 66 14.00 -9.91 -10.49
N PHE A 67 12.78 -9.53 -10.08
CA PHE A 67 12.50 -9.00 -8.75
C PHE A 67 11.29 -9.68 -8.13
N VAL A 68 11.35 -9.87 -6.81
CA VAL A 68 10.20 -10.24 -5.98
C VAL A 68 10.02 -9.17 -4.90
N ILE A 69 8.79 -8.69 -4.71
CA ILE A 69 8.44 -7.73 -3.65
C ILE A 69 7.56 -8.43 -2.64
N GLU A 70 8.10 -8.66 -1.44
CA GLU A 70 7.38 -9.32 -0.34
C GLU A 70 6.41 -8.36 0.36
N GLN A 71 5.53 -8.89 1.20
CA GLN A 71 4.41 -8.13 1.79
C GLN A 71 4.87 -6.97 2.68
N ASP A 72 6.07 -7.05 3.24
CA ASP A 72 6.73 -6.00 4.03
C ASP A 72 7.39 -4.89 3.17
N GLY A 73 7.32 -5.01 1.84
CA GLY A 73 7.96 -4.11 0.88
C GLY A 73 9.41 -4.43 0.57
N THR A 74 10.01 -5.48 1.15
CA THR A 74 11.37 -5.89 0.79
C THR A 74 11.43 -6.23 -0.71
N ILE A 75 12.39 -5.63 -1.43
CA ILE A 75 12.65 -5.89 -2.85
C ILE A 75 13.81 -6.89 -2.96
N HIS A 76 13.53 -8.11 -3.36
CA HIS A 76 14.56 -9.10 -3.63
C HIS A 76 15.00 -9.02 -5.08
N PHE A 77 16.28 -8.69 -5.32
CA PHE A 77 16.89 -8.82 -6.64
C PHE A 77 17.31 -10.27 -6.85
N CYS A 78 16.67 -10.93 -7.83
CA CYS A 78 16.60 -12.39 -7.94
C CYS A 78 17.31 -12.96 -9.17
N ASN A 79 17.42 -12.19 -10.26
CA ASN A 79 18.21 -12.53 -11.45
C ASN A 79 18.83 -11.26 -12.03
N ASP A 80 20.00 -11.36 -12.68
CA ASP A 80 20.58 -10.23 -13.43
C ASP A 80 19.57 -9.68 -14.44
N LEU A 81 19.58 -8.36 -14.68
CA LEU A 81 18.67 -7.71 -15.64
C LEU A 81 18.79 -8.27 -17.06
N GLU A 82 19.96 -8.82 -17.43
CA GLU A 82 20.22 -9.43 -18.74
C GLU A 82 19.74 -10.88 -18.84
N THR A 83 19.19 -11.44 -17.77
CA THR A 83 18.68 -12.80 -17.76
C THR A 83 17.39 -12.91 -18.54
N ILE A 84 17.23 -13.97 -19.34
CA ILE A 84 15.95 -14.34 -19.95
C ILE A 84 15.22 -15.26 -18.95
N SER A 85 14.68 -14.68 -17.88
CA SER A 85 13.98 -15.43 -16.83
C SER A 85 12.57 -15.86 -17.29
N TYR A 86 12.04 -16.93 -16.73
CA TYR A 86 10.80 -17.56 -17.25
C TYR A 86 9.52 -17.04 -16.58
N HIS A 87 9.11 -15.80 -16.84
CA HIS A 87 7.94 -15.19 -16.17
C HIS A 87 6.72 -14.92 -17.05
N VAL A 88 6.88 -14.83 -18.37
CA VAL A 88 5.76 -14.67 -19.32
C VAL A 88 5.75 -15.79 -20.36
N GLY A 89 6.91 -16.17 -20.90
CA GLY A 89 7.04 -17.14 -21.99
C GLY A 89 7.67 -16.50 -23.23
N ASN A 90 6.94 -16.38 -24.34
CA ASN A 90 7.48 -15.87 -25.62
C ASN A 90 7.99 -14.41 -25.57
N HIS A 91 7.70 -13.69 -24.49
CA HIS A 91 8.10 -12.30 -24.27
C HIS A 91 9.33 -12.15 -23.35
N ASN A 92 9.87 -13.24 -22.81
CA ASN A 92 10.92 -13.18 -21.78
C ASN A 92 12.22 -12.48 -22.24
N SER A 93 12.55 -12.55 -23.54
CA SER A 93 13.81 -12.03 -24.06
C SER A 93 13.96 -10.52 -23.85
N TYR A 94 12.87 -9.76 -23.92
CA TYR A 94 12.89 -8.30 -23.85
C TYR A 94 12.23 -7.71 -22.58
N CYS A 95 11.76 -8.57 -21.68
CA CYS A 95 11.04 -8.17 -20.47
C CYS A 95 11.89 -8.30 -19.19
N ILE A 96 11.69 -7.37 -18.27
CA ILE A 96 12.04 -7.49 -16.84
C ILE A 96 10.76 -7.88 -16.08
N GLY A 97 10.85 -8.89 -15.22
CA GLY A 97 9.72 -9.40 -14.44
C GLY A 97 9.78 -9.00 -12.97
N ILE A 98 8.75 -8.30 -12.50
CA ILE A 98 8.54 -7.94 -11.09
C ILE A 98 7.34 -8.72 -10.55
N CYS A 99 7.53 -9.54 -9.53
CA CYS A 99 6.45 -10.30 -8.90
C CYS A 99 6.18 -9.79 -7.48
N LEU A 100 4.93 -9.45 -7.18
CA LEU A 100 4.51 -9.12 -5.81
C LEU A 100 3.94 -10.37 -5.14
N THR A 101 4.40 -10.67 -3.93
CA THR A 101 3.85 -11.77 -3.13
C THR A 101 2.40 -11.46 -2.75
N GLY A 102 1.45 -12.27 -3.21
CA GLY A 102 0.03 -12.12 -2.92
C GLY A 102 -0.88 -12.81 -3.93
N ASP A 103 -2.10 -13.12 -3.51
CA ASP A 103 -3.19 -13.54 -4.39
C ASP A 103 -4.18 -12.38 -4.55
N PHE A 104 -3.85 -11.46 -5.45
CA PHE A 104 -4.64 -10.24 -5.66
C PHE A 104 -5.98 -10.45 -6.36
N ARG A 105 -6.38 -11.70 -6.63
CA ARG A 105 -7.79 -12.01 -6.92
C ARG A 105 -8.67 -11.82 -5.69
N THR A 106 -8.06 -11.95 -4.50
CA THR A 106 -8.74 -11.94 -3.19
C THR A 106 -8.10 -10.98 -2.18
N GLN A 107 -6.90 -10.50 -2.46
CA GLN A 107 -6.14 -9.56 -1.63
C GLN A 107 -5.86 -8.27 -2.40
N GLN A 108 -5.34 -7.26 -1.70
CA GLN A 108 -4.73 -6.09 -2.32
C GLN A 108 -3.25 -6.06 -1.96
N PRO A 109 -2.37 -5.50 -2.82
CA PRO A 109 -1.00 -5.22 -2.43
C PRO A 109 -0.95 -4.32 -1.19
N THR A 110 0.00 -4.57 -0.29
CA THR A 110 0.23 -3.72 0.88
C THR A 110 0.74 -2.33 0.46
N ASN A 111 0.69 -1.35 1.36
CA ASN A 111 1.20 -0.02 1.08
C ASN A 111 2.72 -0.05 0.87
N GLU A 112 3.42 -0.89 1.63
CA GLU A 112 4.86 -1.13 1.56
C GLU A 112 5.23 -1.75 0.20
N GLN A 113 4.44 -2.70 -0.28
CA GLN A 113 4.59 -3.26 -1.63
C GLN A 113 4.37 -2.20 -2.71
N LYS A 114 3.34 -1.36 -2.58
CA LYS A 114 3.03 -0.30 -3.55
C LYS A 114 4.16 0.74 -3.63
N GLN A 115 4.65 1.19 -2.48
CA GLN A 115 5.77 2.13 -2.40
C GLN A 115 7.03 1.55 -3.03
N SER A 116 7.34 0.29 -2.72
CA SER A 116 8.51 -0.41 -3.24
C SER A 116 8.42 -0.70 -4.73
N LEU A 117 7.24 -1.07 -5.22
CA LEU A 117 6.96 -1.23 -6.65
C LEU A 117 7.20 0.09 -7.40
N LYS A 118 6.66 1.20 -6.88
CA LYS A 118 6.83 2.53 -7.49
C LYS A 118 8.30 2.96 -7.50
N ALA A 119 9.01 2.79 -6.38
CA ALA A 119 10.43 3.14 -6.28
C ALA A 119 11.28 2.29 -7.24
N LEU A 120 11.06 0.97 -7.26
CA LEU A 120 11.74 0.05 -8.16
C LEU A 120 11.46 0.39 -9.63
N TYR A 121 10.20 0.65 -9.99
CA TYR A 121 9.80 1.03 -11.34
C TYR A 121 10.53 2.30 -11.80
N LYS A 122 10.50 3.39 -11.01
CA LYS A 122 11.21 4.64 -11.33
C LYS A 122 12.70 4.40 -11.55
N THR A 123 13.33 3.59 -10.71
CA THR A 123 14.74 3.25 -10.83
C THR A 123 15.03 2.39 -12.06
N LEU A 124 14.16 1.44 -12.41
CA LEU A 124 14.34 0.61 -13.61
C LEU A 124 14.20 1.46 -14.88
N VAL A 125 13.21 2.35 -14.94
CA VAL A 125 13.02 3.27 -16.06
C VAL A 125 14.25 4.17 -16.26
N SER A 126 14.92 4.60 -15.19
CA SER A 126 16.11 5.46 -15.30
C SER A 126 17.38 4.72 -15.75
N ILE A 127 17.45 3.40 -15.59
CA ILE A 127 18.64 2.61 -15.96
C ILE A 127 18.47 1.78 -17.23
N LEU A 128 17.23 1.52 -17.66
CA LEU A 128 16.94 0.78 -18.89
C LEU A 128 17.07 1.74 -20.09
N PRO A 129 18.07 1.54 -20.97
CA PRO A 129 18.41 2.53 -22.01
C PRO A 129 17.33 2.68 -23.08
N ASN A 130 16.53 1.64 -23.33
CA ASN A 130 15.49 1.60 -24.35
C ASN A 130 14.13 1.24 -23.74
N TYR A 131 13.86 1.68 -22.51
CA TYR A 131 12.57 1.47 -21.88
C TYR A 131 11.42 2.00 -22.77
N LYS A 132 10.39 1.18 -22.96
CA LYS A 132 9.22 1.51 -23.78
C LYS A 132 7.94 1.51 -22.97
N ASP A 133 7.71 0.48 -22.16
CA ASP A 133 6.39 0.29 -21.54
C ASP A 133 6.42 -0.61 -20.30
N VAL A 134 5.39 -0.46 -19.47
CA VAL A 134 5.10 -1.31 -18.32
C VAL A 134 3.72 -1.93 -18.49
N LYS A 135 3.63 -3.25 -18.29
CA LYS A 135 2.40 -4.01 -18.50
C LYS A 135 2.13 -5.00 -17.38
N GLY A 136 0.87 -5.32 -17.15
CA GLY A 136 0.46 -6.54 -16.48
C GLY A 136 0.71 -7.76 -17.37
N HIS A 137 0.85 -8.94 -16.77
CA HIS A 137 1.00 -10.20 -17.53
C HIS A 137 -0.15 -10.41 -18.53
N ASN A 138 -1.38 -10.07 -18.13
CA ASN A 138 -2.57 -10.15 -18.96
C ASN A 138 -2.63 -9.17 -20.14
N GLU A 139 -1.73 -8.18 -20.20
CA GLU A 139 -1.72 -7.18 -21.28
C GLU A 139 -0.72 -7.51 -22.39
N LEU A 140 -0.07 -8.67 -22.31
CA LEU A 140 0.83 -9.20 -23.33
C LEU A 140 0.08 -10.09 -24.31
N LYS A 141 0.42 -9.94 -25.60
CA LYS A 141 -0.21 -10.65 -26.71
C LYS A 141 -0.11 -12.17 -26.52
N GLY A 142 -1.24 -12.88 -26.47
CA GLY A 142 -1.30 -14.33 -26.26
C GLY A 142 -1.41 -14.76 -24.79
N TYR A 143 -1.45 -13.80 -23.86
CA TYR A 143 -1.58 -14.02 -22.41
C TYR A 143 -2.79 -13.30 -21.80
N GLU A 144 -3.71 -12.79 -22.62
CA GLU A 144 -4.90 -12.03 -22.22
C GLU A 144 -5.84 -12.82 -21.31
N TRP A 145 -5.80 -14.15 -21.39
CA TRP A 145 -6.57 -15.07 -20.55
C TRP A 145 -6.03 -15.19 -19.12
N LYS A 146 -4.80 -14.73 -18.85
CA LYS A 146 -4.27 -14.64 -17.49
C LYS A 146 -4.97 -13.48 -16.78
N GLN A 147 -5.28 -13.64 -15.50
CA GLN A 147 -5.85 -12.55 -14.70
C GLN A 147 -4.77 -11.67 -14.03
N CYS A 148 -3.54 -12.16 -13.98
CA CYS A 148 -2.38 -11.51 -13.36
C CYS A 148 -2.11 -10.14 -14.03
N PRO A 149 -1.92 -9.04 -13.26
CA PRO A 149 -1.59 -9.02 -11.83
C PRO A 149 -2.77 -8.88 -10.85
N CYS A 150 -4.01 -8.73 -11.33
CA CYS A 150 -5.22 -8.55 -10.50
C CYS A 150 -5.22 -7.31 -9.56
N PHE A 151 -4.42 -6.29 -9.82
CA PHE A 151 -4.54 -4.98 -9.17
C PHE A 151 -4.21 -3.85 -10.16
N ASN A 152 -4.66 -2.64 -9.85
CA ASN A 152 -4.39 -1.45 -10.66
C ASN A 152 -2.97 -0.95 -10.43
N TYR A 153 -1.99 -1.59 -11.08
CA TYR A 153 -0.59 -1.21 -10.93
C TYR A 153 -0.32 0.19 -11.52
N LEU A 154 -1.03 0.61 -12.58
CA LEU A 154 -0.87 1.95 -13.15
C LEU A 154 -1.22 3.05 -12.16
N GLU A 155 -2.26 2.86 -11.34
CA GLU A 155 -2.58 3.79 -10.26
C GLU A 155 -1.43 3.88 -9.25
N VAL A 156 -0.84 2.76 -8.86
CA VAL A 156 0.33 2.73 -7.95
C VAL A 156 1.53 3.48 -8.54
N LEU A 157 1.79 3.31 -9.84
CA LEU A 157 2.93 3.95 -10.50
C LEU A 157 2.71 5.46 -10.71
N ASN A 158 1.47 5.87 -10.94
CA ASN A 158 1.09 7.25 -11.27
C ASN A 158 0.59 8.08 -10.07
N GLU A 159 0.41 7.46 -8.90
CA GLU A 159 -0.02 8.16 -7.69
C GLU A 159 0.91 9.35 -7.42
N LYS A 160 0.36 10.57 -7.29
CA LYS A 160 1.19 11.73 -6.92
C LYS A 160 1.71 11.51 -5.52
N GLU A 161 2.98 11.83 -5.27
CA GLU A 161 3.51 11.80 -3.92
C GLU A 161 2.74 12.84 -3.10
N ASN A 162 1.80 12.38 -2.28
CA ASN A 162 1.19 13.21 -1.24
C ASN A 162 2.25 13.42 -0.17
N VAL A 163 3.15 14.37 -0.42
CA VAL A 163 4.08 14.87 0.58
C VAL A 163 3.24 15.62 1.61
N THR A 164 2.89 14.95 2.70
CA THR A 164 2.37 15.63 3.89
C THR A 164 3.51 16.42 4.51
N VAL A 165 3.62 17.69 4.13
CA VAL A 165 4.52 18.64 4.80
C VAL A 165 3.97 18.87 6.21
N GLN A 166 4.60 18.24 7.21
CA GLN A 166 4.37 18.57 8.61
C GLN A 166 5.16 19.84 8.92
N ILE A 167 4.47 20.99 9.02
CA ILE A 167 5.10 22.22 9.50
C ILE A 167 5.20 22.10 11.02
N LYS A 168 6.39 21.77 11.54
CA LYS A 168 6.66 21.90 12.97
C LYS A 168 7.14 23.33 13.22
N GLU A 169 6.24 24.18 13.73
CA GLU A 169 6.61 25.52 14.18
C GLU A 169 7.22 25.42 15.58
N GLU A 170 8.52 25.70 15.72
CA GLU A 170 9.14 25.89 17.03
C GLU A 170 9.15 27.38 17.35
N VAL A 171 8.37 27.76 18.36
CA VAL A 171 8.20 29.13 18.83
C VAL A 171 8.91 29.27 20.17
N LYS A 172 9.96 30.07 20.21
CA LYS A 172 10.62 30.45 21.46
C LYS A 172 10.00 31.75 21.97
N GLN A 173 9.52 31.73 23.20
CA GLN A 173 8.88 32.88 23.85
C GLN A 173 9.73 33.41 25.01
N TYR A 174 9.54 34.68 25.34
CA TYR A 174 10.10 35.37 26.50
C TYR A 174 8.96 35.99 27.31
N THR A 175 8.96 35.71 28.62
CA THR A 175 8.04 36.32 29.56
C THR A 175 8.60 37.68 29.99
N VAL A 176 7.88 38.76 29.67
CA VAL A 176 8.21 40.13 30.08
C VAL A 176 8.30 40.20 31.61
N GLN A 177 9.38 40.79 32.13
CA GLN A 177 9.59 41.00 33.56
C GLN A 177 9.30 42.46 33.96
N GLN A 178 9.17 42.72 35.26
CA GLN A 178 8.99 44.07 35.76
C GLN A 178 10.18 44.96 35.37
N GLY A 179 9.88 46.10 34.74
CA GLY A 179 10.88 47.06 34.25
C GLY A 179 11.46 46.74 32.87
N ASP A 180 11.04 45.66 32.20
CA ASP A 180 11.49 45.37 30.84
C ASP A 180 10.94 46.39 29.82
N THR A 181 11.79 46.78 28.88
CA THR A 181 11.42 47.44 27.62
C THR A 181 11.82 46.55 26.45
N LEU A 182 11.26 46.74 25.25
CA LEU A 182 11.70 45.97 24.08
C LEU A 182 13.21 46.12 23.82
N TRP A 183 13.79 47.28 24.13
CA TRP A 183 15.22 47.50 24.02
C TRP A 183 16.00 46.65 25.03
N ALA A 184 15.60 46.63 26.31
CA ALA A 184 16.24 45.79 27.32
C ALA A 184 16.12 44.29 26.99
N ILE A 185 14.95 43.84 26.51
CA ILE A 185 14.74 42.44 26.09
C ILE A 185 15.61 42.12 24.87
N SER A 186 15.76 43.06 23.94
CA SER A 186 16.62 42.91 22.77
C SER A 186 18.08 42.67 23.15
N GLN A 187 18.59 43.41 24.15
CA GLN A 187 19.94 43.21 24.67
C GLN A 187 20.09 41.86 25.41
N LYS A 188 19.10 41.47 26.21
CA LYS A 188 19.11 40.20 26.96
C LYS A 188 19.05 38.96 26.07
N THR A 189 18.25 39.01 25.00
CA THR A 189 17.95 37.85 24.15
C THR A 189 18.84 37.78 22.90
N GLY A 190 19.55 38.86 22.57
CA GLY A 190 20.30 39.00 21.33
C GLY A 190 19.43 39.23 20.09
N VAL A 191 18.10 39.38 20.24
CA VAL A 191 17.16 39.57 19.14
C VAL A 191 16.87 41.06 18.96
N SER A 192 17.04 41.61 17.76
CA SER A 192 16.83 43.05 17.55
C SER A 192 15.40 43.50 17.88
N VAL A 193 15.22 44.72 18.39
CA VAL A 193 13.89 45.33 18.64
C VAL A 193 12.98 45.24 17.42
N LYS A 194 13.54 45.46 16.22
CA LYS A 194 12.82 45.33 14.93
C LYS A 194 12.32 43.90 14.70
N THR A 195 13.13 42.89 15.03
CA THR A 195 12.74 41.49 14.93
C THR A 195 11.66 41.13 15.96
N LEU A 196 11.79 41.60 17.20
CA LEU A 196 10.77 41.39 18.25
C LEU A 196 9.41 41.97 17.86
N LEU A 197 9.39 43.19 17.31
CA LEU A 197 8.17 43.82 16.79
C LEU A 197 7.55 43.03 15.63
N ARG A 198 8.40 42.55 14.72
CA ARG A 198 7.94 41.76 13.57
C ARG A 198 7.33 40.41 13.99
N LEU A 199 7.90 39.76 15.00
CA LEU A 199 7.39 38.49 15.53
C LEU A 199 6.12 38.68 16.36
N ASN A 200 5.88 39.89 16.85
CA ASN A 200 4.76 40.22 17.75
C ASN A 200 4.01 41.46 17.26
N PRO A 201 3.40 41.44 16.06
CA PRO A 201 2.77 42.63 15.48
C PRO A 201 1.60 43.20 16.31
N HIS A 202 1.11 42.43 17.28
CA HIS A 202 0.01 42.78 18.18
C HIS A 202 0.47 43.48 19.48
N ILE A 203 1.78 43.58 19.76
CA ILE A 203 2.26 44.21 21.00
C ILE A 203 2.49 45.70 20.79
N ASN A 204 2.12 46.49 21.79
CA ASN A 204 2.48 47.90 21.86
C ASN A 204 3.78 48.06 22.68
N PRO A 205 4.89 48.55 22.09
CA PRO A 205 6.18 48.72 22.76
C PRO A 205 6.16 49.59 24.01
N ARG A 206 5.17 50.50 24.13
CA ARG A 206 5.10 51.49 25.21
C ARG A 206 4.31 50.99 26.42
N THR A 207 3.65 49.84 26.32
CA THR A 207 2.73 49.34 27.35
C THR A 207 2.95 47.87 27.67
N LEU A 208 4.19 47.39 27.57
CA LEU A 208 4.54 46.01 27.94
C LEU A 208 4.20 45.75 29.41
N GLN A 209 3.54 44.64 29.68
CA GLN A 209 3.13 44.25 31.03
C GLN A 209 3.98 43.09 31.55
N PRO A 210 4.39 43.10 32.83
CA PRO A 210 5.02 41.93 33.43
C PRO A 210 4.12 40.69 33.31
N GLY A 211 4.71 39.55 32.94
CA GLY A 211 3.99 38.30 32.66
C GLY A 211 3.53 38.14 31.20
N GLN A 212 3.59 39.19 30.38
CA GLN A 212 3.24 39.11 28.95
C GLN A 212 4.23 38.22 28.19
N GLN A 213 3.73 37.27 27.39
CA GLN A 213 4.57 36.45 26.52
C GLN A 213 4.83 37.17 25.20
N ILE A 214 6.08 37.23 24.78
CA ILE A 214 6.46 37.70 23.44
C ILE A 214 7.32 36.66 22.73
N ILE A 215 7.10 36.48 21.44
CA ILE A 215 7.85 35.57 20.58
C ILE A 215 9.21 36.18 20.28
N ILE A 216 10.28 35.50 20.67
CA ILE A 216 11.66 35.94 20.41
C ILE A 216 12.29 35.19 19.24
N GLU A 217 11.77 34.01 18.91
CA GLU A 217 12.25 33.21 17.79
C GLU A 217 11.08 32.38 17.21
N LYS A 218 10.98 32.33 15.89
CA LYS A 218 10.07 31.43 15.17
C LYS A 218 10.87 30.72 14.09
N GLN A 219 11.21 29.45 14.34
CA GLN A 219 11.90 28.61 13.36
C GLN A 219 10.87 27.77 12.62
N VAL A 220 10.90 27.84 11.29
CA VAL A 220 10.10 26.99 10.41
C VAL A 220 11.03 25.93 9.85
N ASN A 221 11.14 24.81 10.56
CA ASN A 221 11.91 23.68 10.08
C ASN A 221 11.05 22.88 9.10
N LYS A 222 11.30 23.07 7.79
CA LYS A 222 10.77 22.19 6.75
C LYS A 222 11.56 20.89 6.78
N THR A 223 11.05 19.89 7.49
CA THR A 223 11.53 18.53 7.34
C THR A 223 10.69 17.82 6.30
N GLU A 224 11.34 17.36 5.22
CA GLU A 224 10.76 16.37 4.32
C GLU A 224 10.63 15.06 5.09
N VAL A 225 9.43 14.78 5.57
CA VAL A 225 9.14 13.48 6.16
C VAL A 225 8.65 12.57 5.04
N LYS A 226 9.55 11.71 4.54
CA LYS A 226 9.13 10.51 3.81
C LYS A 226 8.20 9.73 4.75
N PRO A 227 7.05 9.20 4.28
CA PRO A 227 6.12 8.48 5.15
C PRO A 227 6.91 7.46 5.97
N PRO A 228 6.78 7.44 7.31
CA PRO A 228 7.56 6.53 8.12
C PRO A 228 7.28 5.11 7.66
N SER A 229 8.33 4.39 7.25
CA SER A 229 8.35 2.93 7.36
C SER A 229 8.03 2.63 8.82
N GLN A 230 6.83 2.13 9.10
CA GLN A 230 6.34 1.94 10.45
C GLN A 230 7.17 0.86 11.15
N SER A 231 8.24 1.26 11.82
CA SER A 231 8.69 0.59 13.04
C SER A 231 7.71 1.00 14.13
N ALA A 232 6.66 0.20 14.31
CA ALA A 232 5.65 0.41 15.33
C ALA A 232 6.25 0.13 16.73
N ASN A 233 6.39 1.18 17.54
CA ASN A 233 6.40 1.06 18.99
C ASN A 233 5.09 1.63 19.55
N GLN A 234 4.07 0.77 19.62
CA GLN A 234 3.18 0.52 20.78
C GLN A 234 2.00 -0.39 20.33
N PRO A 235 1.61 -1.40 21.12
CA PRO A 235 0.70 -2.45 20.67
C PRO A 235 -0.75 -1.95 20.61
N LEU A 236 -1.26 -1.70 19.41
CA LEU A 236 -2.69 -1.71 19.16
C LEU A 236 -3.16 -3.17 19.24
N LYS A 237 -4.03 -3.48 20.20
CA LYS A 237 -4.73 -4.78 20.27
C LYS A 237 -5.29 -5.11 18.89
N GLN A 238 -4.78 -6.15 18.24
CA GLN A 238 -5.34 -6.66 16.99
C GLN A 238 -6.78 -7.10 17.27
N GLN A 239 -7.75 -6.28 16.88
CA GLN A 239 -9.17 -6.64 16.95
C GLN A 239 -9.41 -7.86 16.08
N ASN A 240 -10.27 -8.78 16.54
CA ASN A 240 -10.57 -10.02 15.83
C ASN A 240 -11.05 -9.69 14.40
N PRO A 241 -10.58 -10.39 13.34
CA PRO A 241 -11.00 -10.14 11.96
C PRO A 241 -12.52 -10.09 11.76
N ILE A 242 -13.29 -10.84 12.55
CA ILE A 242 -14.75 -10.83 12.52
C ILE A 242 -15.32 -9.54 13.15
N GLU A 243 -14.72 -9.02 14.22
CA GLU A 243 -15.11 -7.72 14.81
C GLU A 243 -14.87 -6.57 13.84
N GLN A 244 -13.74 -6.63 13.11
CA GLN A 244 -13.43 -5.66 12.05
C GLN A 244 -14.41 -5.76 10.87
N LEU A 245 -14.89 -6.96 10.53
CA LEU A 245 -15.89 -7.13 9.48
C LEU A 245 -17.26 -6.57 9.92
N ILE A 246 -17.66 -6.81 11.18
CA ILE A 246 -18.91 -6.28 11.75
C ILE A 246 -18.94 -4.74 11.69
N SER A 247 -17.83 -4.07 12.02
CA SER A 247 -17.76 -2.60 12.02
C SER A 247 -17.83 -1.98 10.61
N LYS A 248 -17.47 -2.75 9.58
CA LYS A 248 -17.47 -2.31 8.16
C LYS A 248 -18.77 -2.60 7.42
N LEU A 249 -19.72 -3.32 8.02
CA LEU A 249 -20.99 -3.61 7.36
C LEU A 249 -21.80 -2.34 7.10
N PRO A 250 -22.35 -2.15 5.88
CA PRO A 250 -23.03 -0.92 5.49
C PRO A 250 -24.24 -0.62 6.38
N ASN A 251 -24.46 0.66 6.68
CA ASN A 251 -25.65 1.22 7.33
C ASN A 251 -26.64 1.80 6.29
N LYS A 252 -26.83 1.09 5.17
CA LYS A 252 -27.76 1.50 4.11
C LYS A 252 -28.38 0.28 3.45
N VAL A 253 -29.47 0.51 2.74
CA VAL A 253 -30.14 -0.54 1.97
C VAL A 253 -29.28 -0.90 0.75
N LEU A 254 -29.06 -2.20 0.52
CA LEU A 254 -28.45 -2.72 -0.70
C LEU A 254 -29.39 -3.70 -1.40
N ARG A 255 -29.37 -3.68 -2.73
CA ARG A 255 -30.24 -4.49 -3.60
C ARG A 255 -29.54 -4.89 -4.88
N TYR A 256 -30.18 -5.78 -5.64
CA TYR A 256 -29.70 -6.22 -6.95
C TYR A 256 -29.32 -5.04 -7.85
N GLY A 257 -28.13 -5.11 -8.44
CA GLY A 257 -27.57 -4.06 -9.30
C GLY A 257 -26.62 -3.10 -8.59
N ASP A 258 -26.68 -2.99 -7.25
CA ASP A 258 -25.75 -2.16 -6.49
C ASP A 258 -24.31 -2.68 -6.61
N ARG A 259 -23.34 -1.76 -6.54
CA ARG A 259 -21.91 -2.07 -6.64
C ARG A 259 -21.07 -1.28 -5.64
N GLY A 260 -19.90 -1.80 -5.29
CA GLY A 260 -18.89 -1.13 -4.47
C GLY A 260 -18.55 -1.85 -3.17
N GLU A 261 -17.78 -1.17 -2.31
CA GLU A 261 -17.24 -1.72 -1.06
C GLU A 261 -18.32 -2.23 -0.10
N ASP A 262 -19.45 -1.53 -0.01
CA ASP A 262 -20.57 -1.94 0.84
C ASP A 262 -21.12 -3.31 0.44
N VAL A 263 -21.21 -3.57 -0.88
CA VAL A 263 -21.63 -4.87 -1.41
C VAL A 263 -20.58 -5.93 -1.12
N ARG A 264 -19.30 -5.57 -1.21
CA ARG A 264 -18.20 -6.50 -0.90
C ARG A 264 -18.18 -6.89 0.58
N PHE A 265 -18.40 -5.96 1.51
CA PHE A 265 -18.53 -6.28 2.93
C PHE A 265 -19.74 -7.16 3.22
N LEU A 266 -20.86 -6.93 2.56
CA LEU A 266 -22.02 -7.82 2.61
C LEU A 266 -21.66 -9.24 2.12
N GLN A 267 -21.00 -9.36 0.96
CA GLN A 267 -20.59 -10.64 0.39
C GLN A 267 -19.63 -11.41 1.33
N GLN A 268 -18.65 -10.71 1.92
CA GLN A 268 -17.73 -11.25 2.92
C GLN A 268 -18.48 -11.81 4.13
N ALA A 269 -19.40 -11.02 4.68
CA ALA A 269 -20.27 -11.43 5.77
C ALA A 269 -21.04 -12.71 5.43
N LEU A 270 -21.74 -12.73 4.29
CA LEU A 270 -22.55 -13.86 3.85
C LEU A 270 -21.71 -15.13 3.68
N ASN A 271 -20.50 -15.02 3.14
CA ASN A 271 -19.59 -16.16 3.00
C ASN A 271 -19.07 -16.64 4.36
N ALA A 272 -18.71 -15.73 5.26
CA ALA A 272 -18.24 -16.06 6.60
C ALA A 272 -19.30 -16.81 7.43
N ILE A 273 -20.59 -16.50 7.25
CA ILE A 273 -21.72 -17.23 7.85
C ILE A 273 -22.24 -18.40 6.99
N ASN A 274 -21.46 -18.82 5.98
CA ASN A 274 -21.69 -19.98 5.12
C ASN A 274 -22.96 -19.93 4.24
N PHE A 275 -23.49 -18.73 3.97
CA PHE A 275 -24.59 -18.54 3.03
C PHE A 275 -24.15 -18.52 1.57
N LYS A 276 -22.85 -18.47 1.28
CA LYS A 276 -22.22 -18.64 -0.06
C LYS A 276 -22.83 -17.75 -1.14
N CYS A 277 -22.33 -16.53 -1.26
CA CYS A 277 -22.80 -15.56 -2.26
C CYS A 277 -21.95 -15.50 -3.53
N GLY A 278 -20.92 -16.36 -3.64
CA GLY A 278 -19.96 -16.33 -4.74
C GLY A 278 -18.73 -15.49 -4.40
N ALA A 279 -18.11 -14.91 -5.43
CA ALA A 279 -16.95 -14.04 -5.26
C ALA A 279 -17.35 -12.73 -4.56
N GLU A 280 -16.43 -12.19 -3.76
CA GLU A 280 -16.57 -10.91 -3.07
C GLU A 280 -16.17 -9.77 -4.01
N ASP A 281 -16.78 -9.75 -5.19
CA ASP A 281 -16.46 -8.85 -6.31
C ASP A 281 -17.05 -7.44 -6.15
N GLY A 282 -17.82 -7.20 -5.09
CA GLY A 282 -18.50 -5.94 -4.84
C GLY A 282 -19.65 -5.69 -5.81
N ILE A 283 -20.17 -6.72 -6.50
CA ILE A 283 -21.33 -6.60 -7.40
C ILE A 283 -22.51 -7.37 -6.82
N PHE A 284 -23.63 -6.69 -6.59
CA PHE A 284 -24.83 -7.33 -6.07
C PHE A 284 -25.58 -7.99 -7.23
N GLY A 285 -24.98 -9.06 -7.75
CA GLY A 285 -25.51 -9.88 -8.84
C GLY A 285 -26.41 -11.00 -8.34
N GLN A 286 -26.72 -11.94 -9.24
CA GLN A 286 -27.67 -13.02 -8.97
C GLN A 286 -27.27 -13.89 -7.76
N LYS A 287 -25.98 -14.23 -7.64
CA LYS A 287 -25.50 -15.08 -6.54
C LYS A 287 -25.60 -14.39 -5.17
N THR A 288 -25.37 -13.08 -5.13
CA THR A 288 -25.54 -12.26 -3.92
C THR A 288 -27.02 -12.11 -3.57
N LEU A 289 -27.87 -11.87 -4.57
CA LEU A 289 -29.32 -11.86 -4.40
C LEU A 289 -29.85 -13.17 -3.83
N ASP A 290 -29.42 -14.31 -4.37
CA ASP A 290 -29.85 -15.62 -3.89
C ASP A 290 -29.39 -15.88 -2.45
N ALA A 291 -28.18 -15.43 -2.08
CA ALA A 291 -27.67 -15.52 -0.71
C ALA A 291 -28.46 -14.63 0.27
N VAL A 292 -28.78 -13.39 -0.12
CA VAL A 292 -29.60 -12.49 0.71
C VAL A 292 -31.01 -13.05 0.87
N LYS A 293 -31.61 -13.59 -0.19
CA LYS A 293 -32.90 -14.29 -0.11
C LYS A 293 -32.87 -15.48 0.86
N ARG A 294 -31.78 -16.26 0.88
CA ARG A 294 -31.58 -17.33 1.87
C ARG A 294 -31.50 -16.80 3.30
N VAL A 295 -30.87 -15.64 3.52
CA VAL A 295 -30.88 -14.98 4.84
C VAL A 295 -32.28 -14.49 5.19
N ASN A 296 -32.99 -13.83 4.28
CA ASN A 296 -34.33 -13.31 4.57
C ASN A 296 -35.33 -14.45 4.88
N LEU A 297 -35.13 -15.63 4.30
CA LEU A 297 -35.86 -16.87 4.63
C LEU A 297 -35.75 -17.30 6.09
N MET A 298 -34.75 -16.81 6.84
CA MET A 298 -34.57 -17.13 8.26
C MET A 298 -35.48 -16.30 9.16
N PHE A 299 -36.25 -15.36 8.60
CA PHE A 299 -37.18 -14.53 9.33
C PHE A 299 -38.60 -15.11 9.32
N SER A 300 -39.32 -14.94 10.44
CA SER A 300 -40.68 -15.45 10.63
C SER A 300 -41.73 -14.76 9.75
N ASP A 301 -41.43 -13.58 9.20
CA ASP A 301 -42.33 -12.86 8.27
C ASP A 301 -42.26 -13.38 6.83
N GLY A 302 -41.37 -14.34 6.53
CA GLY A 302 -41.30 -15.02 5.24
C GLY A 302 -40.96 -14.11 4.05
N ASN A 303 -40.50 -12.89 4.30
CA ASN A 303 -40.17 -11.92 3.27
C ASN A 303 -38.91 -12.38 2.50
N LYS A 304 -39.01 -12.52 1.17
CA LYS A 304 -37.90 -12.95 0.28
C LYS A 304 -37.53 -11.88 -0.74
N ASN A 305 -37.67 -10.62 -0.36
CA ASN A 305 -37.40 -9.48 -1.24
C ASN A 305 -35.94 -9.44 -1.74
N GLY A 306 -35.00 -10.14 -1.07
CA GLY A 306 -33.60 -10.18 -1.47
C GLY A 306 -32.89 -8.85 -1.23
N VAL A 307 -33.41 -8.06 -0.30
CA VAL A 307 -32.89 -6.75 0.07
C VAL A 307 -32.07 -6.89 1.34
N TYR A 308 -30.88 -6.29 1.34
CA TYR A 308 -30.12 -6.09 2.56
C TYR A 308 -30.58 -4.78 3.20
N ASP A 309 -31.24 -4.89 4.34
CA ASP A 309 -31.74 -3.80 5.18
C ASP A 309 -31.23 -3.95 6.62
N GLU A 310 -31.70 -3.11 7.54
CA GLU A 310 -31.29 -3.15 8.94
C GLU A 310 -31.57 -4.52 9.61
N LYS A 311 -32.71 -5.13 9.28
CA LYS A 311 -33.08 -6.46 9.79
C LYS A 311 -32.10 -7.54 9.31
N THR A 312 -31.78 -7.51 8.02
CA THR A 312 -30.81 -8.43 7.38
C THR A 312 -29.42 -8.25 7.97
N LYS A 313 -28.98 -7.00 8.16
CA LYS A 313 -27.73 -6.67 8.83
C LYS A 313 -27.64 -7.26 10.24
N ASN A 314 -28.68 -7.05 11.06
CA ASN A 314 -28.68 -7.49 12.45
C ASN A 314 -28.57 -9.02 12.58
N TYR A 315 -29.22 -9.76 11.69
CA TYR A 315 -29.06 -11.22 11.62
C TYR A 315 -27.64 -11.66 11.24
N ILE A 316 -27.06 -11.03 10.21
CA ILE A 316 -25.69 -11.35 9.79
C ILE A 316 -24.70 -11.08 10.93
N VAL A 317 -24.85 -9.94 11.62
CA VAL A 317 -24.00 -9.57 12.76
C VAL A 317 -24.14 -10.58 13.91
N SER A 318 -25.34 -11.06 14.22
CA SER A 318 -25.51 -12.05 15.29
C SER A 318 -24.81 -13.37 14.98
N LYS A 319 -24.92 -13.84 13.73
CA LYS A 319 -24.22 -15.06 13.25
C LYS A 319 -22.70 -14.91 13.17
N LEU A 320 -22.20 -13.71 12.88
CA LEU A 320 -20.77 -13.42 12.97
C LEU A 320 -20.29 -13.43 14.42
N LYS A 321 -21.03 -12.84 15.36
CA LYS A 321 -20.68 -12.85 16.79
C LYS A 321 -20.66 -14.25 17.40
N GLU A 322 -21.52 -15.16 16.94
CA GLU A 322 -21.50 -16.57 17.36
C GLU A 322 -20.16 -17.26 17.03
N LYS A 323 -19.41 -16.79 16.03
CA LYS A 323 -18.12 -17.37 15.61
C LYS A 323 -16.90 -16.84 16.38
N ILE A 324 -17.08 -15.85 17.25
CA ILE A 324 -16.01 -15.25 18.08
C ILE A 324 -16.06 -15.80 19.52
N LYS A 325 -17.11 -16.53 19.89
CA LYS A 325 -17.23 -17.23 21.18
C LYS A 325 -16.53 -18.58 21.15
#